data_AF-I3ZZJ0-F1
#
_entry.id   AF-I3ZZJ0-F1
#
_cell.length_a   1.000
_cell.length_b   1.000
_cell.length_c   1.000
_cell.angle_alpha   90.00
_cell.angle_beta   90.00
_cell.angle_gamma   90.00
#
_symmetry.space_group_name_H-M   'P 1'
#
loop_
_entity.id
_entity.type
_entity.pdbx_description
1 polymer ?
#
loop_
_entity_poly.entity_id
_entity_poly.type
_entity_poly.pdbx_seq_one_letter_code
_entity_poly.pdbx_strand_id
1 'polypeptide(L)'
;MKKRIYRLGALVMLTVSVSISAQQKKSTGRVGINISDPQATLDIQVSEANKDSDTNEGIIAPKLSKERIAKIAEPVEGTLVYATDATYSGAEPKVAKIDGKGYYYFDGTEWVKSTGKGSGANDGYWAQRNNGGVTETYLKPALDNGDLLTYKSDRTLYKNLGNFDFTKHYWANGLNVNLEGEVPNLVAISSDILKENSKIASGDIVKMNDLFYFATNIYEIKNSHTIKSPSKPKSYAGKEFRLFTDTDVSGNVKELRSLVGSSTANLNKKLVSVSGVDGVAEAGTRLGTTTPNVEVVSGVRGIASSFTGSTVRNLTGVEGIALPYKSSNTTISGIKGIAMSGNKGMYDKIDGGSYPVTKIDGISGVIAHASMLSNATSKLAFAVDSKLEFLDRSKSDLAYGLRSHLKFGKNVNIKDVNGIEIFIEGGANPVSIENLFAFKYVKRNTEKAFNPKNMYGLYLEDILNGSVKNYAIYTGLGKVRFGDNVGIGVDAPEEKLEVAGNVKAESFLGANGAGIFPDYVFEDYYQGNATTKADYKFKSLSQVEDFVKQNGHLPGYASAKKIKEQGYVDLMATQLTNVEKIEELYLHSIEQDKALKAKEAKIEKLETKNKELEERLAKLEALLLSK
;
A
#
# COMPACT_ATOMS: atom_id res chain seq x y z
N MET A 1 3.54 138.05 46.13
CA MET A 1 2.94 137.37 47.30
C MET A 1 2.03 136.25 46.80
N LYS A 2 2.09 135.06 47.42
CA LYS A 2 1.32 133.79 47.17
C LYS A 2 1.80 132.93 45.97
N LYS A 3 2.61 131.86 46.16
CA LYS A 3 2.36 130.50 46.73
C LYS A 3 1.45 129.63 45.81
N ARG A 4 2.05 128.66 45.07
CA ARG A 4 2.11 127.19 45.35
C ARG A 4 0.91 126.46 44.70
N ILE A 5 1.05 125.49 43.80
CA ILE A 5 1.37 124.08 44.08
C ILE A 5 1.55 123.28 42.77
N TYR A 6 2.57 122.43 42.78
CA TYR A 6 2.89 121.37 41.83
C TYR A 6 1.79 120.28 41.76
N ARG A 7 1.75 119.52 40.66
CA ARG A 7 1.00 118.25 40.41
C ARG A 7 -0.27 118.38 39.58
N LEU A 8 -0.11 118.50 38.26
CA LEU A 8 -1.05 117.91 37.31
C LEU A 8 -0.37 117.47 35.99
N GLY A 9 0.94 117.25 36.02
CA GLY A 9 1.73 116.70 34.90
C GLY A 9 1.98 115.18 35.00
N ALA A 10 1.36 114.50 35.97
CA ALA A 10 1.64 113.10 36.29
C ALA A 10 0.39 112.17 36.28
N LEU A 11 -0.77 112.65 35.82
CA LEU A 11 -2.04 111.88 35.90
C LEU A 11 -2.64 111.48 34.54
N VAL A 12 -2.21 112.08 33.43
CA VAL A 12 -2.67 111.66 32.07
C VAL A 12 -1.70 110.66 31.41
N MET A 13 -0.46 110.57 31.90
CA MET A 13 0.52 109.56 31.50
C MET A 13 0.43 108.26 32.31
N LEU A 14 -0.55 108.14 33.23
CA LEU A 14 -0.74 106.97 34.11
C LEU A 14 -2.03 106.17 33.81
N THR A 15 -2.91 106.66 32.92
CA THR A 15 -4.20 106.00 32.60
C THR A 15 -4.25 105.36 31.21
N VAL A 16 -3.22 105.49 30.38
CA VAL A 16 -3.05 104.68 29.14
C VAL A 16 -2.04 103.54 29.34
N SER A 17 -1.34 103.53 30.48
CA SER A 17 -0.23 102.61 30.78
C SER A 17 -0.60 101.39 31.65
N VAL A 18 -1.90 101.18 31.99
CA VAL A 18 -2.30 100.11 32.94
C VAL A 18 -3.47 99.21 32.47
N SER A 19 -4.03 99.36 31.26
CA SER A 19 -5.16 98.51 30.80
C SER A 19 -4.90 97.60 29.59
N ILE A 20 -3.65 97.44 29.14
CA ILE A 20 -3.26 96.32 28.23
C ILE A 20 -2.09 95.52 28.82
N SER A 21 -2.06 95.43 30.15
CA SER A 21 -1.23 94.47 30.90
C SER A 21 -2.11 93.37 31.50
N ALA A 22 -2.93 92.76 30.65
CA ALA A 22 -3.63 91.51 30.93
C ALA A 22 -3.63 90.60 29.69
N GLN A 23 -2.45 90.41 29.09
CA GLN A 23 -2.03 89.12 28.51
C GLN A 23 -0.52 89.15 28.25
N GLN A 24 0.23 88.81 29.29
CA GLN A 24 1.59 88.31 29.14
C GLN A 24 1.55 87.03 28.30
N LYS A 25 2.10 87.09 27.09
CA LYS A 25 2.98 86.03 26.60
C LYS A 25 4.28 86.70 26.18
N LYS A 26 5.38 86.29 26.82
CA LYS A 26 6.75 86.55 26.37
C LYS A 26 6.80 86.38 24.84
N SER A 27 6.97 87.45 24.07
CA SER A 27 7.37 87.30 22.68
C SER A 27 8.83 86.88 22.69
N THR A 28 9.04 85.57 22.70
CA THR A 28 10.30 84.92 22.29
C THR A 28 10.75 85.57 20.99
N GLY A 29 12.03 85.94 20.82
CA GLY A 29 12.56 86.69 19.67
C GLY A 29 12.27 86.07 18.30
N ARG A 30 11.02 86.19 17.86
CA ARG A 30 10.42 85.56 16.69
C ARG A 30 9.50 86.59 16.05
N VAL A 31 9.63 86.76 14.74
CA VAL A 31 8.81 87.67 13.93
C VAL A 31 7.82 86.83 13.13
N GLY A 32 6.53 87.07 13.32
CA GLY A 32 5.46 86.49 12.51
C GLY A 32 4.96 87.50 11.48
N ILE A 33 4.82 87.10 10.21
CA ILE A 33 4.10 87.87 9.19
C ILE A 33 2.84 87.09 8.81
N ASN A 34 1.67 87.69 9.03
CA ASN A 34 0.34 87.08 8.86
C ASN A 34 0.07 85.82 9.73
N ILE A 35 0.83 85.62 10.82
CA ILE A 35 0.62 84.55 11.80
C ILE A 35 0.81 85.10 13.23
N SER A 36 -0.12 84.78 14.12
CA SER A 36 -0.13 85.27 15.50
C SER A 36 0.74 84.45 16.47
N ASP A 37 1.14 83.23 16.11
CA ASP A 37 2.00 82.35 16.91
C ASP A 37 3.13 81.75 16.04
N PRO A 38 4.22 82.52 15.78
CA PRO A 38 5.30 82.09 14.89
C PRO A 38 6.07 80.89 15.46
N GLN A 39 6.18 79.82 14.68
CA GLN A 39 6.88 78.59 15.08
C GLN A 39 8.40 78.66 14.89
N ALA A 40 8.89 79.66 14.14
CA ALA A 40 10.30 79.91 13.88
C ALA A 40 10.70 81.36 14.21
N THR A 41 12.00 81.67 14.18
CA THR A 41 12.54 83.04 14.37
C THR A 41 11.97 84.04 13.36
N LEU A 42 11.65 83.59 12.15
CA LEU A 42 10.83 84.29 11.17
C LEU A 42 9.84 83.27 10.59
N ASP A 43 8.55 83.49 10.80
CA ASP A 43 7.47 82.62 10.29
C ASP A 43 6.53 83.49 9.44
N ILE A 44 6.36 83.11 8.17
CA ILE A 44 5.63 83.90 7.18
C ILE A 44 4.54 83.00 6.61
N GLN A 45 3.29 83.40 6.83
CA GLN A 45 2.13 82.76 6.21
C GLN A 45 1.46 83.69 5.19
N VAL A 46 0.68 83.09 4.30
CA VAL A 46 -0.20 83.84 3.41
C VAL A 46 -1.33 84.45 4.25
N SER A 47 -1.67 85.71 4.02
CA SER A 47 -2.81 86.33 4.71
C SER A 47 -4.12 85.62 4.36
N GLU A 48 -5.09 85.60 5.27
CA GLU A 48 -6.39 84.96 5.03
C GLU A 48 -7.06 85.48 3.74
N ALA A 49 -6.90 86.78 3.44
CA ALA A 49 -7.44 87.42 2.26
C ALA A 49 -6.79 86.95 0.94
N ASN A 50 -5.55 86.44 1.01
CA ASN A 50 -4.76 86.06 -0.16
C ASN A 50 -4.63 84.54 -0.33
N LYS A 51 -5.27 83.73 0.53
CA LYS A 51 -5.17 82.25 0.49
C LYS A 51 -5.49 81.63 -0.87
N ASP A 52 -6.43 82.22 -1.61
CA ASP A 52 -6.88 81.75 -2.93
C ASP A 52 -6.58 82.77 -4.06
N SER A 53 -5.68 83.73 -3.82
CA SER A 53 -5.29 84.78 -4.78
C SER A 53 -4.07 84.39 -5.62
N ASP A 54 -3.85 85.03 -6.77
CA ASP A 54 -2.66 84.93 -7.62
C ASP A 54 -1.55 85.95 -7.25
N THR A 55 -1.63 86.54 -6.06
CA THR A 55 -0.64 87.50 -5.56
C THR A 55 0.69 86.83 -5.20
N ASN A 56 1.80 87.55 -5.39
CA ASN A 56 3.16 87.02 -5.22
C ASN A 56 3.56 86.98 -3.74
N GLU A 57 3.14 85.93 -3.04
CA GLU A 57 3.43 85.68 -1.62
C GLU A 57 4.75 84.90 -1.47
N GLY A 58 5.74 85.47 -0.78
CA GLY A 58 7.03 84.81 -0.53
C GLY A 58 8.15 85.75 -0.11
N ILE A 59 9.35 85.19 0.04
CA ILE A 59 10.56 85.96 0.34
C ILE A 59 11.38 86.12 -0.94
N ILE A 60 11.61 87.36 -1.38
CA ILE A 60 12.57 87.64 -2.45
C ILE A 60 13.92 87.94 -1.82
N ALA A 61 14.86 86.98 -1.93
CA ALA A 61 16.25 87.21 -1.55
C ALA A 61 16.93 88.26 -2.46
N PRO A 62 17.98 88.97 -1.99
CA PRO A 62 18.74 89.89 -2.83
C PRO A 62 19.23 89.21 -4.11
N LYS A 63 18.92 89.83 -5.26
CA LYS A 63 19.35 89.36 -6.59
C LYS A 63 20.72 89.95 -6.92
N LEU A 64 21.74 89.10 -7.07
CA LEU A 64 23.13 89.52 -7.27
C LEU A 64 23.76 88.75 -8.45
N SER A 65 24.64 89.37 -9.22
CA SER A 65 25.46 88.66 -10.22
C SER A 65 26.50 87.76 -9.53
N LYS A 66 26.98 86.72 -10.22
CA LYS A 66 28.03 85.84 -9.66
C LYS A 66 29.28 86.65 -9.28
N GLU A 67 29.64 87.65 -10.09
CA GLU A 67 30.73 88.58 -9.78
C GLU A 67 30.50 89.36 -8.47
N ARG A 68 29.27 89.82 -8.22
CA ARG A 68 28.96 90.54 -6.98
C ARG A 68 28.99 89.62 -5.76
N ILE A 69 28.53 88.39 -5.91
CA ILE A 69 28.56 87.34 -4.87
C ILE A 69 30.01 86.98 -4.53
N ALA A 70 30.88 86.85 -5.54
CA ALA A 70 32.31 86.57 -5.34
C ALA A 70 33.01 87.66 -4.49
N LYS A 71 32.60 88.93 -4.66
CA LYS A 71 33.12 90.10 -3.92
C LYS A 71 32.62 90.22 -2.47
N ILE A 72 31.78 89.31 -1.99
CA ILE A 72 31.40 89.29 -0.56
C ILE A 72 32.61 88.77 0.22
N ALA A 73 33.33 89.65 0.91
CA ALA A 73 34.59 89.30 1.59
C ALA A 73 34.40 88.16 2.60
N GLU A 74 33.48 88.34 3.55
CA GLU A 74 33.17 87.42 4.65
C GLU A 74 31.68 87.04 4.63
N PRO A 75 31.25 86.10 3.77
CA PRO A 75 29.86 85.64 3.74
C PRO A 75 29.53 84.87 5.03
N VAL A 76 28.35 85.11 5.60
CA VAL A 76 27.88 84.43 6.81
C VAL A 76 27.13 83.16 6.41
N GLU A 77 27.37 82.06 7.10
CA GLU A 77 26.65 80.79 6.89
C GLU A 77 25.12 81.00 6.99
N GLY A 78 24.39 80.39 6.07
CA GLY A 78 22.94 80.53 5.94
C GLY A 78 22.48 81.77 5.16
N THR A 79 23.38 82.65 4.69
CA THR A 79 23.02 83.78 3.83
C THR A 79 22.38 83.27 2.53
N LEU A 80 21.14 83.65 2.24
CA LEU A 80 20.43 83.29 1.02
C LEU A 80 20.45 84.46 0.01
N VAL A 81 20.82 84.16 -1.24
CA VAL A 81 20.81 85.10 -2.37
C VAL A 81 20.22 84.45 -3.61
N TYR A 82 19.80 85.25 -4.58
CA TYR A 82 19.46 84.77 -5.91
C TYR A 82 20.54 85.21 -6.91
N ALA A 83 21.29 84.26 -7.47
CA ALA A 83 22.28 84.54 -8.50
C ALA A 83 21.58 84.87 -9.84
N THR A 84 21.96 85.97 -10.47
CA THR A 84 21.38 86.43 -11.74
C THR A 84 22.09 85.91 -12.99
N ASP A 85 23.23 85.24 -12.84
CA ASP A 85 24.04 84.68 -13.92
C ASP A 85 25.04 83.65 -13.37
N ALA A 86 25.78 83.00 -14.28
CA ALA A 86 26.89 82.09 -13.95
C ALA A 86 28.26 82.67 -14.34
N THR A 87 28.27 83.91 -14.86
CA THR A 87 29.42 84.47 -15.56
C THR A 87 30.35 85.13 -14.57
N TYR A 88 31.56 84.61 -14.45
CA TYR A 88 32.60 85.18 -13.62
C TYR A 88 33.97 84.82 -14.18
N SER A 89 34.84 85.82 -14.36
CA SER A 89 36.19 85.65 -14.91
C SER A 89 37.28 85.43 -13.84
N GLY A 90 36.93 85.46 -12.55
CA GLY A 90 37.83 85.16 -11.43
C GLY A 90 37.86 83.66 -11.06
N ALA A 91 38.66 83.32 -10.04
CA ALA A 91 38.94 81.94 -9.63
C ALA A 91 38.51 81.62 -8.19
N GLU A 92 37.65 82.44 -7.61
CA GLU A 92 37.25 82.42 -6.21
C GLU A 92 36.53 81.09 -5.89
N PRO A 93 37.12 80.21 -5.07
CA PRO A 93 36.60 78.86 -4.87
C PRO A 93 35.16 78.85 -4.33
N LYS A 94 34.84 79.80 -3.46
CA LYS A 94 33.52 79.92 -2.83
C LYS A 94 32.36 80.11 -3.81
N VAL A 95 32.58 80.56 -5.05
CA VAL A 95 31.51 80.72 -6.06
C VAL A 95 31.57 79.66 -7.16
N ALA A 96 32.43 78.65 -7.05
CA ALA A 96 32.61 77.63 -8.07
C ALA A 96 31.29 76.92 -8.45
N LYS A 97 30.43 76.65 -7.45
CA LYS A 97 29.15 75.96 -7.62
C LYS A 97 27.99 76.84 -8.12
N ILE A 98 28.22 78.14 -8.37
CA ILE A 98 27.22 79.00 -9.03
C ILE A 98 27.30 78.77 -10.54
N ASP A 99 26.45 77.87 -11.05
CA ASP A 99 26.46 77.37 -12.43
C ASP A 99 25.35 77.96 -13.31
N GLY A 100 24.47 78.78 -12.73
CA GLY A 100 23.31 79.34 -13.41
C GLY A 100 22.45 80.21 -12.50
N LYS A 101 21.44 80.84 -13.08
CA LYS A 101 20.42 81.60 -12.34
C LYS A 101 19.73 80.70 -11.32
N GLY A 102 19.55 81.18 -10.09
CA GLY A 102 18.87 80.40 -9.05
C GLY A 102 19.12 80.90 -7.64
N TYR A 103 18.47 80.29 -6.66
CA TYR A 103 18.74 80.55 -5.25
C TYR A 103 19.99 79.79 -4.78
N TYR A 104 20.86 80.47 -4.05
CA TYR A 104 22.06 79.91 -3.45
C TYR A 104 22.14 80.36 -1.99
N TYR A 105 22.58 79.46 -1.12
CA TYR A 105 22.93 79.81 0.25
C TYR A 105 24.41 79.54 0.50
N PHE A 106 25.01 80.31 1.41
CA PHE A 106 26.39 80.04 1.84
C PHE A 106 26.39 78.98 2.94
N ASP A 107 27.12 77.88 2.75
CA ASP A 107 27.14 76.73 3.68
C ASP A 107 28.26 76.82 4.75
N GLY A 108 28.93 77.97 4.84
CA GLY A 108 30.10 78.19 5.68
C GLY A 108 31.42 78.07 4.93
N THR A 109 31.43 77.44 3.75
CA THR A 109 32.64 77.27 2.92
C THR A 109 32.44 77.82 1.51
N GLU A 110 31.30 77.55 0.87
CA GLU A 110 30.99 77.95 -0.50
C GLU A 110 29.49 78.23 -0.71
N TRP A 111 29.17 78.84 -1.85
CA TRP A 111 27.80 79.14 -2.26
C TRP A 111 27.20 77.93 -2.96
N VAL A 112 26.22 77.29 -2.32
CA VAL A 112 25.57 76.06 -2.78
C VAL A 112 24.16 76.36 -3.27
N LYS A 113 23.78 75.75 -4.40
CA LYS A 113 22.46 75.93 -5.01
C LYS A 113 21.37 75.32 -4.14
N SER A 114 20.33 76.10 -3.84
CA SER A 114 19.13 75.63 -3.16
C SER A 114 18.22 74.93 -4.18
N THR A 115 18.52 73.66 -4.50
CA THR A 115 17.66 72.84 -5.36
C THR A 115 16.64 72.06 -4.53
N GLY A 116 15.36 72.37 -4.68
CA GLY A 116 14.27 71.46 -4.33
C GLY A 116 14.11 70.40 -5.43
N LYS A 117 13.97 69.13 -5.04
CA LYS A 117 14.11 67.90 -5.84
C LYS A 117 15.57 67.52 -6.14
N GLY A 118 16.08 66.63 -5.32
CA GLY A 118 17.28 65.87 -5.63
C GLY A 118 17.11 65.11 -6.94
N SER A 119 18.00 65.38 -7.90
CA SER A 119 18.44 64.35 -8.85
C SER A 119 19.39 63.34 -8.19
N GLY A 120 19.52 63.39 -6.85
CA GLY A 120 20.25 62.43 -6.01
C GLY A 120 19.41 61.27 -5.48
N ALA A 121 18.17 61.07 -5.95
CA ALA A 121 17.44 59.82 -5.75
C ALA A 121 17.77 58.81 -6.87
N ASN A 122 19.05 58.70 -7.25
CA ASN A 122 19.53 57.48 -7.88
C ASN A 122 19.69 56.43 -6.77
N ASP A 123 18.56 55.84 -6.39
CA ASP A 123 18.43 54.41 -6.61
C ASP A 123 19.58 53.60 -5.99
N GLY A 124 19.67 53.63 -4.65
CA GLY A 124 20.73 52.95 -3.89
C GLY A 124 20.87 51.46 -4.22
N TYR A 125 19.85 50.89 -4.87
CA TYR A 125 19.82 49.50 -5.27
C TYR A 125 19.71 49.28 -6.78
N TRP A 126 19.19 50.21 -7.61
CA TRP A 126 19.07 49.98 -9.07
C TRP A 126 19.82 51.01 -9.94
N ALA A 127 20.10 50.62 -11.18
CA ALA A 127 20.80 51.37 -12.22
C ALA A 127 20.19 51.08 -13.59
N GLN A 128 20.39 51.97 -14.57
CA GLN A 128 19.92 51.77 -15.94
C GLN A 128 21.07 51.67 -16.93
N ARG A 129 20.91 50.84 -17.96
CA ARG A 129 21.83 50.78 -19.12
C ARG A 129 21.05 50.68 -20.42
N ASN A 130 21.63 51.18 -21.50
CA ASN A 130 21.10 50.97 -22.84
C ASN A 130 21.76 49.71 -23.44
N ASN A 131 20.95 48.72 -23.79
CA ASN A 131 21.40 47.49 -24.44
C ASN A 131 20.72 47.37 -25.82
N GLY A 132 21.33 47.99 -26.84
CA GLY A 132 20.82 47.89 -28.22
C GLY A 132 19.48 48.60 -28.46
N GLY A 133 19.26 49.76 -27.83
CA GLY A 133 18.05 50.58 -28.02
C GLY A 133 16.97 50.35 -26.97
N VAL A 134 17.17 49.41 -26.05
CA VAL A 134 16.28 49.17 -24.91
C VAL A 134 16.95 49.64 -23.63
N THR A 135 16.28 50.49 -22.87
CA THR A 135 16.72 50.89 -21.52
C THR A 135 16.35 49.79 -20.52
N GLU A 136 17.35 49.10 -20.00
CA GLU A 136 17.21 48.08 -18.96
C GLU A 136 17.48 48.69 -17.59
N THR A 137 16.63 48.43 -16.60
CA THR A 137 16.88 48.71 -15.17
C THR A 137 17.38 47.44 -14.47
N TYR A 138 18.48 47.52 -13.71
CA TYR A 138 19.15 46.38 -13.05
C TYR A 138 19.60 46.74 -11.62
N LEU A 139 19.71 45.73 -10.73
CA LEU A 139 20.18 45.92 -9.36
C LEU A 139 21.72 46.05 -9.32
N LYS A 140 22.26 47.03 -8.59
CA LYS A 140 23.71 47.23 -8.41
C LYS A 140 24.31 46.08 -7.58
N PRO A 141 25.49 45.53 -7.93
CA PRO A 141 26.14 44.48 -7.14
C PRO A 141 26.48 45.00 -5.72
N ALA A 142 26.31 44.14 -4.71
CA ALA A 142 26.61 44.46 -3.32
C ALA A 142 28.11 44.71 -3.12
N LEU A 143 28.47 45.76 -2.36
CA LEU A 143 29.85 46.03 -1.95
C LEU A 143 30.22 45.11 -0.79
N ASP A 144 31.25 44.27 -1.00
CA ASP A 144 32.17 43.54 -0.09
C ASP A 144 31.70 42.94 1.25
N ASN A 145 30.42 42.99 1.63
CA ASN A 145 29.92 42.46 2.92
C ASN A 145 29.43 41.00 2.85
N GLY A 146 29.72 40.26 1.78
CA GLY A 146 29.41 38.82 1.72
C GLY A 146 27.93 38.47 1.52
N ASP A 147 27.07 39.42 1.15
CA ASP A 147 25.70 39.14 0.75
C ASP A 147 25.64 38.56 -0.67
N LEU A 148 25.14 37.33 -0.79
CA LEU A 148 25.09 36.57 -2.04
C LEU A 148 23.86 36.98 -2.89
N LEU A 149 24.05 37.94 -3.80
CA LEU A 149 23.35 37.95 -5.08
C LEU A 149 24.19 38.69 -6.14
N THR A 150 24.86 37.94 -7.02
CA THR A 150 25.57 38.49 -8.18
C THR A 150 25.23 37.69 -9.45
N TYR A 151 25.16 38.43 -10.57
CA TYR A 151 24.97 37.93 -11.92
C TYR A 151 26.27 38.16 -12.72
N LYS A 152 26.78 37.06 -13.31
CA LYS A 152 27.99 36.88 -14.15
C LYS A 152 29.33 37.02 -13.41
N SER A 153 30.19 36.01 -13.41
CA SER A 153 30.78 35.31 -14.56
C SER A 153 30.67 33.77 -14.54
N ASP A 154 29.88 33.20 -13.63
CA ASP A 154 29.71 31.76 -13.38
C ASP A 154 28.30 31.20 -13.66
N ARG A 155 27.53 31.93 -14.48
CA ARG A 155 26.34 31.46 -15.25
C ARG A 155 25.12 30.95 -14.47
N THR A 156 24.61 31.70 -13.48
CA THR A 156 23.20 31.52 -13.07
C THR A 156 22.48 32.86 -12.91
N LEU A 157 21.27 32.96 -13.46
CA LEU A 157 20.37 34.12 -13.39
C LEU A 157 18.96 33.66 -13.01
N TYR A 158 18.37 34.29 -12.00
CA TYR A 158 16.95 34.16 -11.67
C TYR A 158 16.08 35.03 -12.58
N LYS A 159 14.97 34.47 -13.05
CA LYS A 159 13.96 35.15 -13.88
C LYS A 159 12.59 35.03 -13.21
N ASN A 160 11.90 36.15 -13.02
CA ASN A 160 10.53 36.20 -12.54
C ASN A 160 9.55 36.01 -13.72
N LEU A 161 8.96 34.80 -13.77
CA LEU A 161 7.58 34.43 -14.06
C LEU A 161 6.83 35.14 -15.22
N GLY A 162 6.89 34.48 -16.39
CA GLY A 162 5.78 34.38 -17.34
C GLY A 162 5.27 32.93 -17.37
N ASN A 163 3.96 32.77 -17.58
CA ASN A 163 3.08 31.82 -16.88
C ASN A 163 3.53 30.35 -16.75
N PHE A 164 3.61 29.90 -15.50
CA PHE A 164 3.50 28.49 -15.15
C PHE A 164 2.03 28.06 -15.33
N ASP A 165 1.74 27.25 -16.34
CA ASP A 165 0.38 26.80 -16.62
C ASP A 165 0.12 25.37 -16.09
N PHE A 166 -0.50 25.34 -14.91
CA PHE A 166 -1.05 24.14 -14.30
C PHE A 166 -2.42 23.71 -14.90
N THR A 167 -2.98 24.30 -15.96
CA THR A 167 -4.34 23.98 -16.49
C THR A 167 -4.44 22.69 -17.31
N LYS A 168 -3.36 21.90 -17.32
CA LYS A 168 -3.40 20.43 -17.51
C LYS A 168 -3.20 19.60 -16.22
N HIS A 169 -3.20 20.20 -15.04
CA HIS A 169 -2.63 19.63 -13.81
C HIS A 169 -3.67 19.49 -12.68
N TYR A 170 -3.61 18.34 -11.99
CA TYR A 170 -4.01 18.13 -10.59
C TYR A 170 -2.70 17.92 -9.78
N TRP A 171 -2.61 18.10 -8.46
CA TRP A 171 -3.12 17.17 -7.43
C TRP A 171 -3.08 17.74 -6.01
N ALA A 172 -4.09 17.35 -5.24
CA ALA A 172 -4.17 17.45 -3.79
C ALA A 172 -3.46 16.27 -3.11
N ASN A 173 -2.89 16.52 -1.93
CA ASN A 173 -2.76 15.50 -0.89
C ASN A 173 -3.15 16.12 0.45
N GLY A 174 -4.42 15.96 0.82
CA GLY A 174 -4.89 16.09 2.21
C GLY A 174 -5.87 17.22 2.54
N LEU A 175 -5.85 18.35 1.84
CA LEU A 175 -6.84 19.43 2.05
C LEU A 175 -7.30 19.97 0.69
N ASN A 176 -8.61 19.91 0.45
CA ASN A 176 -9.25 20.40 -0.77
C ASN A 176 -9.05 21.91 -0.89
N VAL A 177 -8.35 22.37 -1.92
CA VAL A 177 -8.44 23.75 -2.39
C VAL A 177 -8.54 23.72 -3.91
N ASN A 178 -9.71 24.11 -4.43
CA ASN A 178 -9.90 24.45 -5.84
C ASN A 178 -9.44 25.89 -6.02
N LEU A 179 -8.54 26.16 -6.96
CA LEU A 179 -8.27 27.53 -7.39
C LEU A 179 -8.20 27.60 -8.92
N GLU A 180 -9.10 28.40 -9.49
CA GLU A 180 -9.00 28.98 -10.83
C GLU A 180 -8.27 30.34 -10.67
N GLY A 181 -6.98 30.41 -11.00
CA GLY A 181 -6.18 31.64 -10.95
C GLY A 181 -4.66 31.43 -10.92
N GLU A 182 -3.88 32.44 -11.35
CA GLU A 182 -2.41 32.41 -11.39
C GLU A 182 -1.81 32.23 -9.98
N VAL A 183 -0.93 31.23 -9.81
CA VAL A 183 -0.21 30.97 -8.54
C VAL A 183 1.27 31.35 -8.69
N PRO A 184 1.69 32.59 -8.34
CA PRO A 184 3.10 32.93 -8.26
C PRO A 184 3.61 32.77 -6.82
N ASN A 185 4.35 31.69 -6.56
CA ASN A 185 5.61 31.66 -5.80
C ASN A 185 5.98 30.22 -5.44
N LEU A 186 6.39 29.46 -6.46
CA LEU A 186 7.05 28.18 -6.32
C LEU A 186 8.39 28.30 -7.03
N VAL A 187 9.49 28.36 -6.28
CA VAL A 187 10.83 28.50 -6.86
C VAL A 187 11.25 27.14 -7.40
N ALA A 188 11.13 26.95 -8.72
CA ALA A 188 11.68 25.79 -9.42
C ALA A 188 13.16 26.04 -9.75
N ILE A 189 14.03 25.11 -9.38
CA ILE A 189 15.47 25.15 -9.68
C ILE A 189 15.78 24.11 -10.76
N SER A 190 16.38 24.55 -11.86
CA SER A 190 16.73 23.67 -12.98
C SER A 190 18.14 23.08 -12.82
N SER A 191 18.34 21.83 -13.22
CA SER A 191 19.65 21.17 -13.24
C SER A 191 20.66 21.80 -14.21
N ASP A 192 20.23 22.68 -15.12
CA ASP A 192 21.12 23.34 -16.10
C ASP A 192 22.15 24.28 -15.46
N ILE A 193 21.91 24.69 -14.20
CA ILE A 193 22.86 25.50 -13.42
C ILE A 193 24.02 24.68 -12.85
N LEU A 194 23.91 23.34 -12.87
CA LEU A 194 24.92 22.46 -12.30
C LEU A 194 26.11 22.31 -13.25
N LYS A 195 27.33 22.43 -12.71
CA LYS A 195 28.56 22.10 -13.45
C LYS A 195 28.66 20.58 -13.62
N GLU A 196 29.11 20.17 -14.80
CA GLU A 196 29.24 18.75 -15.18
C GLU A 196 30.13 17.94 -14.23
N ASN A 197 31.18 18.58 -13.69
CA ASN A 197 32.18 17.99 -12.79
C ASN A 197 31.98 18.39 -11.32
N SER A 198 30.81 18.92 -10.94
CA SER A 198 30.53 19.24 -9.53
C SER A 198 30.77 18.00 -8.67
N LYS A 199 31.63 18.12 -7.65
CA LYS A 199 32.04 16.99 -6.82
C LYS A 199 30.91 16.53 -5.91
N ILE A 200 30.64 15.24 -6.03
CA ILE A 200 29.74 14.40 -5.24
C ILE A 200 30.07 14.57 -3.75
N ALA A 201 29.05 14.76 -2.90
CA ALA A 201 29.25 14.71 -1.45
C ALA A 201 29.79 13.33 -1.06
N SER A 202 30.91 13.28 -0.33
CA SER A 202 31.46 12.03 0.18
C SER A 202 30.65 11.53 1.38
N GLY A 203 29.72 10.59 1.17
CA GLY A 203 29.01 9.86 2.23
C GLY A 203 27.49 9.70 2.03
N ASP A 204 26.93 8.61 2.58
CA ASP A 204 25.70 7.89 2.18
C ASP A 204 24.34 8.62 2.10
N ILE A 205 23.59 8.40 1.00
CA ILE A 205 22.15 8.71 0.83
C ILE A 205 21.30 7.53 0.24
N VAL A 206 21.78 6.32 -0.06
CA VAL A 206 22.49 5.37 0.82
C VAL A 206 23.31 4.41 -0.09
N LYS A 207 24.41 4.90 -0.69
CA LYS A 207 25.33 4.28 -1.70
C LYS A 207 24.96 4.50 -3.18
N MET A 208 24.46 5.68 -3.53
CA MET A 208 24.33 6.09 -4.94
C MET A 208 25.68 6.59 -5.48
N ASN A 209 26.22 5.92 -6.51
CA ASN A 209 27.37 6.43 -7.28
C ASN A 209 26.90 7.48 -8.29
N ASP A 210 27.69 8.53 -8.53
CA ASP A 210 27.41 9.63 -9.47
C ASP A 210 26.13 10.44 -9.13
N LEU A 211 26.02 10.84 -7.85
CA LEU A 211 24.84 11.49 -7.27
C LEU A 211 24.93 13.03 -7.24
N PHE A 212 23.90 13.68 -7.79
CA PHE A 212 23.59 15.09 -7.52
C PHE A 212 22.53 15.18 -6.42
N TYR A 213 22.83 15.92 -5.35
CA TYR A 213 21.95 16.07 -4.20
C TYR A 213 21.37 17.48 -4.10
N PHE A 214 20.08 17.57 -3.79
CA PHE A 214 19.31 18.81 -3.70
C PHE A 214 18.61 18.94 -2.34
N ALA A 215 18.76 20.08 -1.67
CA ALA A 215 18.41 20.20 -0.26
C ALA A 215 16.96 20.69 0.00
N THR A 216 16.47 21.66 -0.78
CA THR A 216 15.16 22.34 -0.55
C THR A 216 14.59 22.93 -1.84
N ASN A 217 13.25 23.00 -2.01
CA ASN A 217 12.48 23.48 -3.17
C ASN A 217 12.01 22.40 -4.16
N ILE A 218 11.59 22.80 -5.36
CA ILE A 218 11.19 21.93 -6.47
C ILE A 218 12.29 21.94 -7.52
N TYR A 219 12.71 20.78 -7.98
CA TYR A 219 13.83 20.68 -8.91
C TYR A 219 13.46 19.97 -10.19
N GLU A 220 13.86 20.59 -11.29
CA GLU A 220 13.63 20.13 -12.64
C GLU A 220 14.95 19.65 -13.25
N ILE A 221 15.01 18.36 -13.58
CA ILE A 221 16.12 17.78 -14.33
C ILE A 221 15.88 17.99 -15.82
N LYS A 222 16.68 18.85 -16.43
CA LYS A 222 16.62 19.22 -17.84
C LYS A 222 17.44 18.31 -18.73
N ASN A 223 17.03 18.21 -20.00
CA ASN A 223 17.70 17.39 -21.01
C ASN A 223 19.20 17.69 -21.10
N SER A 224 19.59 18.97 -21.06
CA SER A 224 20.99 19.42 -21.23
C SER A 224 21.95 18.81 -20.19
N HIS A 225 21.48 18.51 -18.98
CA HIS A 225 22.34 17.92 -17.93
C HIS A 225 22.45 16.39 -18.05
N THR A 226 21.41 15.74 -18.59
CA THR A 226 21.36 14.27 -18.78
C THR A 226 22.17 13.79 -19.98
N ILE A 227 22.19 14.54 -21.09
CA ILE A 227 22.84 14.12 -22.35
C ILE A 227 24.35 14.38 -22.42
N LYS A 228 24.91 15.17 -21.51
CA LYS A 228 26.35 15.50 -21.49
C LYS A 228 27.24 14.33 -21.00
N SER A 229 26.67 13.32 -20.34
CA SER A 229 27.36 12.05 -20.01
C SER A 229 26.51 10.83 -20.41
N PRO A 230 26.34 10.58 -21.72
CA PRO A 230 25.37 9.59 -22.21
C PRO A 230 25.81 8.13 -21.96
N SER A 231 27.10 7.87 -21.75
CA SER A 231 27.64 6.53 -21.45
C SER A 231 27.62 6.18 -19.96
N LYS A 232 27.36 7.16 -19.08
CA LYS A 232 27.28 7.00 -17.63
C LYS A 232 26.05 7.74 -17.09
N PRO A 233 24.87 7.09 -17.07
CA PRO A 233 23.65 7.74 -16.60
C PRO A 233 23.81 8.19 -15.15
N LYS A 234 23.39 9.44 -14.88
CA LYS A 234 23.55 10.12 -13.59
C LYS A 234 22.40 9.80 -12.62
N SER A 235 22.68 9.90 -11.33
CA SER A 235 21.68 9.80 -10.25
C SER A 235 21.35 11.18 -9.67
N TYR A 236 20.09 11.40 -9.34
CA TYR A 236 19.59 12.64 -8.74
C TYR A 236 18.81 12.30 -7.49
N ALA A 237 19.11 12.98 -6.37
CA ALA A 237 18.33 12.83 -5.15
C ALA A 237 18.11 14.16 -4.45
N GLY A 238 17.07 14.23 -3.61
CA GLY A 238 16.84 15.40 -2.79
C GLY A 238 15.96 15.15 -1.58
N LYS A 239 15.92 16.09 -0.64
CA LYS A 239 15.04 16.09 0.54
C LYS A 239 13.75 16.90 0.29
N GLU A 240 13.23 16.85 -0.92
CA GLU A 240 12.33 17.85 -1.50
C GLU A 240 10.86 17.48 -1.58
N PHE A 241 10.00 18.51 -1.62
CA PHE A 241 8.58 18.41 -1.97
C PHE A 241 8.32 17.77 -3.36
N ARG A 242 9.14 18.08 -4.39
CA ARG A 242 9.03 17.46 -5.72
C ARG A 242 10.33 17.55 -6.55
N LEU A 243 10.90 16.39 -6.88
CA LEU A 243 11.98 16.20 -7.85
C LEU A 243 11.42 15.61 -9.15
N PHE A 244 11.70 16.18 -10.31
CA PHE A 244 11.16 15.64 -11.57
C PHE A 244 12.06 15.86 -12.78
N THR A 245 11.85 15.08 -13.84
CA THR A 245 12.48 15.35 -15.15
C THR A 245 11.56 16.16 -16.05
N ASP A 246 12.13 16.99 -16.91
CA ASP A 246 11.39 17.61 -18.01
C ASP A 246 10.96 16.54 -19.04
N THR A 247 9.86 16.82 -19.73
CA THR A 247 9.28 16.06 -20.84
C THR A 247 10.20 15.92 -22.05
N ASP A 248 11.14 16.85 -22.23
CA ASP A 248 12.11 16.86 -23.33
C ASP A 248 13.37 16.03 -23.05
N VAL A 249 13.49 15.43 -21.86
CA VAL A 249 14.66 14.64 -21.46
C VAL A 249 14.79 13.40 -22.33
N SER A 250 15.92 13.36 -23.05
CA SER A 250 16.28 12.37 -24.06
C SER A 250 17.54 11.56 -23.72
N GLY A 251 18.17 11.84 -22.57
CA GLY A 251 19.25 11.03 -22.00
C GLY A 251 18.75 9.93 -21.07
N ASN A 252 19.52 8.86 -20.90
CA ASN A 252 19.25 7.86 -19.87
C ASN A 252 19.54 8.45 -18.49
N VAL A 253 18.68 8.14 -17.53
CA VAL A 253 18.86 8.53 -16.12
C VAL A 253 19.02 7.27 -15.31
N LYS A 254 19.88 7.28 -14.29
CA LYS A 254 20.10 6.11 -13.46
C LYS A 254 19.03 6.06 -12.38
N GLU A 255 18.96 7.07 -11.54
CA GLU A 255 18.04 7.08 -10.41
C GLU A 255 17.48 8.47 -10.12
N LEU A 256 16.20 8.54 -9.76
CA LEU A 256 15.54 9.71 -9.17
C LEU A 256 15.07 9.32 -7.76
N ARG A 257 15.52 10.03 -6.72
CA ARG A 257 15.19 9.68 -5.33
C ARG A 257 14.83 10.90 -4.49
N SER A 258 13.60 10.95 -3.98
CA SER A 258 13.24 11.90 -2.92
C SER A 258 13.16 11.23 -1.56
N LEU A 259 13.77 11.85 -0.54
CA LEU A 259 13.70 11.40 0.85
C LEU A 259 12.43 11.92 1.54
N VAL A 260 12.03 13.16 1.27
CA VAL A 260 10.89 13.83 1.94
C VAL A 260 10.05 14.55 0.89
N GLY A 261 9.34 13.77 0.05
CA GLY A 261 8.39 14.25 -0.96
C GLY A 261 8.40 13.40 -2.23
N SER A 262 7.95 13.96 -3.35
CA SER A 262 7.66 13.17 -4.57
C SER A 262 8.79 13.16 -5.59
N SER A 263 8.90 12.09 -6.38
CA SER A 263 9.77 11.97 -7.54
C SER A 263 8.97 11.58 -8.79
N THR A 264 9.06 12.36 -9.86
CA THR A 264 8.27 12.14 -11.08
C THR A 264 9.17 12.02 -12.31
N ALA A 265 9.10 10.90 -13.01
CA ALA A 265 9.84 10.65 -14.24
C ALA A 265 8.99 10.96 -15.48
N ASN A 266 9.18 12.14 -16.08
CA ASN A 266 8.51 12.55 -17.32
C ASN A 266 9.39 12.37 -18.58
N LEU A 267 10.36 11.47 -18.58
CA LEU A 267 11.27 11.31 -19.73
C LEU A 267 10.79 10.26 -20.74
N ASN A 268 11.37 10.26 -21.95
CA ASN A 268 11.08 9.29 -23.02
C ASN A 268 12.19 8.23 -23.21
N LYS A 269 12.92 7.90 -22.14
CA LYS A 269 14.11 7.03 -22.16
C LYS A 269 14.15 6.06 -20.99
N LYS A 270 15.24 5.28 -20.93
CA LYS A 270 15.47 4.31 -19.87
C LYS A 270 15.83 5.02 -18.56
N LEU A 271 15.15 4.60 -17.50
CA LEU A 271 15.41 4.95 -16.12
C LEU A 271 15.56 3.67 -15.29
N VAL A 272 16.59 3.55 -14.46
CA VAL A 272 16.73 2.34 -13.62
C VAL A 272 15.74 2.40 -12.46
N SER A 273 15.72 3.50 -11.70
CA SER A 273 14.79 3.61 -10.58
C SER A 273 14.22 5.01 -10.32
N VAL A 274 12.96 5.05 -9.88
CA VAL A 274 12.30 6.20 -9.26
C VAL A 274 11.92 5.82 -7.84
N SER A 275 12.21 6.67 -6.86
CA SER A 275 11.83 6.41 -5.47
C SER A 275 11.36 7.67 -4.74
N GLY A 276 10.25 7.54 -4.02
CA GLY A 276 9.73 8.56 -3.09
C GLY A 276 9.58 7.91 -1.72
N VAL A 277 10.40 8.31 -0.75
CA VAL A 277 10.39 7.68 0.58
C VAL A 277 9.16 8.12 1.38
N ASP A 278 8.96 9.42 1.60
CA ASP A 278 7.79 9.97 2.31
C ASP A 278 6.77 10.66 1.38
N GLY A 279 6.86 10.41 0.07
CA GLY A 279 5.98 10.99 -0.94
C GLY A 279 5.72 10.04 -2.11
N VAL A 280 5.32 10.59 -3.25
CA VAL A 280 4.87 9.78 -4.41
C VAL A 280 6.04 9.51 -5.36
N ALA A 281 6.18 8.28 -5.85
CA ALA A 281 7.04 7.93 -6.97
C ALA A 281 6.18 7.75 -8.22
N GLU A 282 6.44 8.49 -9.29
CA GLU A 282 5.61 8.49 -10.50
C GLU A 282 6.44 8.23 -11.75
N ALA A 283 5.93 7.36 -12.63
CA ALA A 283 6.42 7.20 -13.99
C ALA A 283 5.38 7.67 -15.01
N GLY A 284 5.75 8.67 -15.79
CA GLY A 284 4.96 9.23 -16.90
C GLY A 284 3.88 10.21 -16.45
N THR A 285 3.07 10.64 -17.42
CA THR A 285 1.97 11.60 -17.19
C THR A 285 0.61 10.96 -17.48
N ARG A 286 -0.44 11.46 -16.83
CA ARG A 286 -1.82 10.98 -17.04
C ARG A 286 -2.26 11.06 -18.50
N LEU A 287 -1.84 12.11 -19.20
CA LEU A 287 -2.16 12.38 -20.60
C LEU A 287 -1.35 11.50 -21.58
N GLY A 288 -0.36 10.75 -21.10
CA GLY A 288 0.48 9.90 -21.95
C GLY A 288 1.40 10.68 -22.89
N THR A 289 1.77 11.91 -22.51
CA THR A 289 2.67 12.77 -23.30
C THR A 289 4.12 12.28 -23.25
N THR A 290 4.42 11.29 -22.41
CA THR A 290 5.75 10.73 -22.18
C THR A 290 5.66 9.21 -22.08
N THR A 291 6.72 8.51 -22.49
CA THR A 291 6.78 7.04 -22.54
C THR A 291 8.00 6.49 -21.80
N PRO A 292 8.11 6.72 -20.48
CA PRO A 292 9.28 6.28 -19.73
C PRO A 292 9.36 4.75 -19.70
N ASN A 293 10.59 4.24 -19.73
CA ASN A 293 10.90 2.82 -19.52
C ASN A 293 11.68 2.69 -18.21
N VAL A 294 11.00 2.27 -17.15
CA VAL A 294 11.52 2.27 -15.77
C VAL A 294 11.69 0.84 -15.26
N GLU A 295 12.87 0.48 -14.74
CA GLU A 295 13.05 -0.87 -14.18
C GLU A 295 12.36 -1.02 -12.81
N VAL A 296 12.42 0.01 -11.96
CA VAL A 296 11.80 0.01 -10.62
C VAL A 296 11.17 1.36 -10.29
N VAL A 297 9.90 1.36 -9.86
CA VAL A 297 9.24 2.52 -9.26
C VAL A 297 8.83 2.15 -7.84
N SER A 298 9.35 2.85 -6.82
CA SER A 298 9.13 2.51 -5.41
C SER A 298 8.62 3.69 -4.57
N GLY A 299 7.46 3.51 -3.93
CA GLY A 299 6.91 4.42 -2.93
C GLY A 299 7.01 3.77 -1.55
N VAL A 300 7.84 4.32 -0.65
CA VAL A 300 8.12 3.63 0.63
C VAL A 300 6.99 3.87 1.63
N ARG A 301 6.70 5.12 2.01
CA ARG A 301 5.59 5.56 2.87
C ARG A 301 4.59 6.43 2.09
N GLY A 302 4.48 6.18 0.78
CA GLY A 302 3.67 6.94 -0.16
C GLY A 302 3.28 6.11 -1.38
N ILE A 303 2.76 6.76 -2.42
CA ILE A 303 2.17 6.07 -3.58
C ILE A 303 3.25 5.81 -4.64
N ALA A 304 3.30 4.60 -5.21
CA ALA A 304 4.04 4.28 -6.42
C ALA A 304 3.07 4.23 -7.61
N SER A 305 3.17 5.17 -8.55
CA SER A 305 2.25 5.28 -9.69
C SER A 305 2.97 5.11 -11.03
N SER A 306 2.27 4.55 -12.01
CA SER A 306 2.68 4.58 -13.41
C SER A 306 1.50 4.95 -14.29
N PHE A 307 1.71 5.84 -15.25
CA PHE A 307 0.63 6.43 -16.06
C PHE A 307 0.72 6.05 -17.55
N THR A 308 -0.28 6.48 -18.31
CA THR A 308 -0.49 6.16 -19.73
C THR A 308 0.80 6.15 -20.54
N GLY A 309 1.04 5.08 -21.30
CA GLY A 309 2.21 4.97 -22.19
C GLY A 309 3.54 4.59 -21.52
N SER A 310 3.58 4.52 -20.19
CA SER A 310 4.77 4.09 -19.44
C SER A 310 4.95 2.57 -19.47
N THR A 311 6.21 2.12 -19.46
CA THR A 311 6.60 0.72 -19.26
C THR A 311 7.39 0.62 -17.95
N VAL A 312 6.91 -0.20 -17.00
CA VAL A 312 7.55 -0.36 -15.69
C VAL A 312 7.77 -1.84 -15.38
N ARG A 313 9.00 -2.25 -15.13
CA ARG A 313 9.26 -3.67 -14.82
C ARG A 313 8.74 -4.04 -13.43
N ASN A 314 9.09 -3.28 -12.38
CA ASN A 314 8.60 -3.51 -11.01
C ASN A 314 8.00 -2.24 -10.43
N LEU A 315 6.72 -2.29 -10.04
CA LEU A 315 6.02 -1.19 -9.36
C LEU A 315 5.77 -1.59 -7.89
N THR A 316 6.35 -0.89 -6.92
CA THR A 316 6.36 -1.32 -5.50
C THR A 316 5.92 -0.22 -4.53
N GLY A 317 4.84 -0.45 -3.77
CA GLY A 317 4.51 0.31 -2.55
C GLY A 317 4.95 -0.46 -1.30
N VAL A 318 5.57 0.18 -0.29
CA VAL A 318 6.14 -0.53 0.90
C VAL A 318 5.40 -0.28 2.23
N GLU A 319 4.71 0.83 2.36
CA GLU A 319 3.72 1.21 3.39
C GLU A 319 2.66 2.12 2.73
N GLY A 320 2.51 1.97 1.40
CA GLY A 320 1.67 2.81 0.54
C GLY A 320 1.19 2.05 -0.69
N ILE A 321 0.62 2.75 -1.67
CA ILE A 321 -0.20 2.12 -2.73
C ILE A 321 0.57 2.04 -4.05
N ALA A 322 0.60 0.88 -4.69
CA ALA A 322 1.03 0.71 -6.08
C ALA A 322 -0.16 0.88 -7.05
N LEU A 323 -0.16 1.97 -7.83
CA LEU A 323 -1.28 2.45 -8.66
C LEU A 323 -0.88 2.65 -10.14
N PRO A 324 -1.00 1.62 -10.99
CA PRO A 324 -0.86 1.78 -12.43
C PRO A 324 -2.15 2.31 -13.07
N TYR A 325 -2.03 3.12 -14.12
CA TYR A 325 -3.14 3.65 -14.92
C TYR A 325 -2.75 3.68 -16.40
N LYS A 326 -3.39 2.85 -17.24
CA LYS A 326 -3.09 2.68 -18.68
C LYS A 326 -1.60 2.50 -19.01
N SER A 327 -0.84 1.92 -18.08
CA SER A 327 0.59 1.63 -18.18
C SER A 327 0.83 0.13 -18.33
N SER A 328 1.95 -0.25 -18.95
CA SER A 328 2.39 -1.65 -19.03
C SER A 328 3.33 -1.95 -17.87
N ASN A 329 2.96 -2.88 -16.99
CA ASN A 329 3.77 -3.24 -15.83
C ASN A 329 4.08 -4.74 -15.85
N THR A 330 5.28 -5.18 -15.47
CA THR A 330 5.61 -6.61 -15.42
C THR A 330 5.23 -7.21 -14.07
N THR A 331 5.65 -6.60 -12.97
CA THR A 331 5.32 -7.02 -11.60
C THR A 331 4.83 -5.84 -10.77
N ILE A 332 3.88 -6.09 -9.87
CA ILE A 332 3.32 -5.08 -8.96
C ILE A 332 3.35 -5.62 -7.54
N SER A 333 3.94 -4.89 -6.60
CA SER A 333 4.12 -5.33 -5.22
C SER A 333 3.64 -4.27 -4.22
N GLY A 334 2.93 -4.72 -3.19
CA GLY A 334 2.52 -3.95 -2.03
C GLY A 334 3.07 -4.64 -0.79
N ILE A 335 4.16 -4.14 -0.22
CA ILE A 335 4.61 -4.51 1.12
C ILE A 335 3.89 -3.54 2.05
N LYS A 336 3.31 -3.98 3.18
CA LYS A 336 2.50 -3.20 4.15
C LYS A 336 1.57 -2.09 3.59
N GLY A 337 1.16 -2.21 2.33
CA GLY A 337 0.40 -1.23 1.55
C GLY A 337 -0.21 -1.86 0.27
N ILE A 338 -1.13 -1.17 -0.40
CA ILE A 338 -2.05 -1.81 -1.35
C ILE A 338 -1.42 -1.97 -2.74
N ALA A 339 -1.50 -3.17 -3.34
CA ALA A 339 -1.13 -3.39 -4.75
C ALA A 339 -2.38 -3.53 -5.63
N MET A 340 -2.47 -2.71 -6.69
CA MET A 340 -3.60 -2.77 -7.63
C MET A 340 -3.10 -3.01 -9.05
N SER A 341 -3.77 -3.89 -9.80
CA SER A 341 -3.47 -4.10 -11.23
C SER A 341 -3.90 -2.93 -12.13
N GLY A 342 -4.56 -1.91 -11.56
CA GLY A 342 -5.03 -0.71 -12.23
C GLY A 342 -5.61 0.29 -11.23
N ASN A 343 -5.81 1.54 -11.64
CA ASN A 343 -6.38 2.57 -10.79
C ASN A 343 -7.91 2.66 -10.95
N LYS A 344 -8.63 1.96 -10.06
CA LYS A 344 -10.11 1.89 -10.06
C LYS A 344 -10.77 3.27 -10.10
N GLY A 345 -10.35 4.16 -9.21
CA GLY A 345 -10.96 5.50 -9.11
C GLY A 345 -10.78 6.33 -10.37
N MET A 346 -9.66 6.16 -11.08
CA MET A 346 -9.42 6.82 -12.37
C MET A 346 -10.26 6.19 -13.47
N TYR A 347 -10.35 4.86 -13.56
CA TYR A 347 -11.20 4.21 -14.57
C TYR A 347 -12.68 4.57 -14.38
N ASP A 348 -13.18 4.60 -13.14
CA ASP A 348 -14.57 4.97 -12.88
C ASP A 348 -14.87 6.43 -13.25
N LYS A 349 -13.99 7.36 -12.83
CA LYS A 349 -14.23 8.80 -13.03
C LYS A 349 -13.94 9.28 -14.45
N ILE A 350 -12.91 8.74 -15.10
CA ILE A 350 -12.38 9.25 -16.38
C ILE A 350 -12.85 8.39 -17.54
N ASP A 351 -12.89 7.06 -17.34
CA ASP A 351 -13.17 6.09 -18.38
C ASP A 351 -14.58 5.47 -18.25
N GLY A 352 -15.45 6.08 -17.42
CA GLY A 352 -16.84 5.66 -17.23
C GLY A 352 -17.00 4.23 -16.68
N GLY A 353 -16.02 3.74 -15.92
CA GLY A 353 -16.00 2.36 -15.40
C GLY A 353 -15.52 1.32 -16.42
N SER A 354 -14.91 1.76 -17.52
CA SER A 354 -14.26 0.87 -18.50
C SER A 354 -12.85 0.51 -18.04
N TYR A 355 -12.61 -0.77 -17.77
CA TYR A 355 -11.33 -1.30 -17.30
C TYR A 355 -10.59 -2.01 -18.46
N PRO A 356 -9.43 -1.49 -18.91
CA PRO A 356 -8.66 -2.09 -19.99
C PRO A 356 -7.98 -3.39 -19.55
N VAL A 357 -7.79 -4.31 -20.50
CA VAL A 357 -7.06 -5.56 -20.27
C VAL A 357 -5.61 -5.23 -19.88
N THR A 358 -5.22 -5.60 -18.68
CA THR A 358 -3.86 -5.40 -18.16
C THR A 358 -3.21 -6.77 -17.96
N LYS A 359 -2.07 -7.01 -18.63
CA LYS A 359 -1.27 -8.24 -18.50
C LYS A 359 -0.07 -7.97 -17.61
N ILE A 360 0.05 -8.74 -16.52
CA ILE A 360 1.16 -8.68 -15.57
C ILE A 360 1.68 -10.10 -15.31
N ASP A 361 2.99 -10.25 -15.11
CA ASP A 361 3.60 -11.54 -14.76
C ASP A 361 3.37 -11.89 -13.28
N GLY A 362 3.24 -10.90 -12.38
CA GLY A 362 2.91 -11.17 -10.97
C GLY A 362 2.41 -9.96 -10.18
N ILE A 363 1.52 -10.20 -9.21
CA ILE A 363 1.10 -9.22 -8.19
C ILE A 363 1.25 -9.79 -6.79
N SER A 364 1.84 -9.03 -5.85
CA SER A 364 2.13 -9.51 -4.49
C SER A 364 1.74 -8.53 -3.39
N GLY A 365 1.04 -8.99 -2.36
CA GLY A 365 0.79 -8.26 -1.10
C GLY A 365 1.50 -8.92 0.08
N VAL A 366 2.41 -8.23 0.77
CA VAL A 366 3.13 -8.77 1.95
C VAL A 366 2.73 -7.95 3.17
N ILE A 367 1.94 -8.53 4.10
CA ILE A 367 1.31 -7.81 5.22
C ILE A 367 0.38 -6.69 4.68
N ALA A 368 -0.24 -6.92 3.51
CA ALA A 368 -1.00 -5.89 2.79
C ALA A 368 -2.00 -6.38 1.73
N HIS A 369 -3.01 -5.55 1.40
CA HIS A 369 -4.08 -5.90 0.45
C HIS A 369 -3.61 -5.91 -1.02
N ALA A 370 -3.93 -6.98 -1.74
CA ALA A 370 -3.72 -7.07 -3.19
C ALA A 370 -5.08 -7.21 -3.89
N SER A 371 -5.29 -6.46 -4.98
CA SER A 371 -6.55 -6.48 -5.74
C SER A 371 -6.33 -6.62 -7.25
N MET A 372 -6.97 -7.62 -7.83
CA MET A 372 -7.12 -7.79 -9.27
C MET A 372 -8.42 -7.15 -9.73
N LEU A 373 -8.31 -6.06 -10.51
CA LEU A 373 -9.46 -5.35 -11.06
C LEU A 373 -10.18 -6.16 -12.14
N SER A 374 -11.40 -5.73 -12.47
CA SER A 374 -12.23 -6.37 -13.49
C SER A 374 -11.49 -6.55 -14.83
N ASN A 375 -11.63 -7.74 -15.44
CA ASN A 375 -10.95 -8.15 -16.69
C ASN A 375 -9.41 -8.37 -16.62
N ALA A 376 -8.76 -8.21 -15.45
CA ALA A 376 -7.31 -8.42 -15.33
C ALA A 376 -6.91 -9.91 -15.45
N THR A 377 -5.73 -10.18 -16.01
CA THR A 377 -5.15 -11.53 -16.12
C THR A 377 -3.75 -11.60 -15.52
N SER A 378 -3.47 -12.58 -14.65
CA SER A 378 -2.12 -12.83 -14.08
C SER A 378 -1.71 -14.30 -14.14
N LYS A 379 -0.40 -14.56 -14.14
CA LYS A 379 0.14 -15.93 -13.95
C LYS A 379 0.18 -16.33 -12.47
N LEU A 380 0.41 -15.38 -11.57
CA LEU A 380 0.48 -15.59 -10.13
C LEU A 380 -0.08 -14.39 -9.35
N ALA A 381 -0.95 -14.65 -8.39
CA ALA A 381 -1.44 -13.69 -7.39
C ALA A 381 -1.16 -14.21 -5.97
N PHE A 382 -0.53 -13.41 -5.11
CA PHE A 382 -0.06 -13.90 -3.81
C PHE A 382 -0.24 -12.88 -2.67
N ALA A 383 -0.64 -13.38 -1.50
CA ALA A 383 -0.78 -12.62 -0.26
C ALA A 383 -0.21 -13.37 0.95
N VAL A 384 0.45 -12.67 1.86
CA VAL A 384 0.90 -13.20 3.18
C VAL A 384 0.37 -12.30 4.26
N ASP A 385 -0.37 -12.85 5.22
CA ASP A 385 -0.92 -12.10 6.35
C ASP A 385 -1.82 -10.91 5.91
N SER A 386 -2.66 -11.13 4.89
CA SER A 386 -3.44 -10.05 4.26
C SER A 386 -4.61 -10.49 3.34
N LYS A 387 -5.39 -9.52 2.85
CA LYS A 387 -6.54 -9.70 1.94
C LYS A 387 -6.10 -9.76 0.47
N LEU A 388 -6.51 -10.79 -0.27
CA LEU A 388 -6.40 -10.88 -1.73
C LEU A 388 -7.81 -10.82 -2.35
N GLU A 389 -8.06 -9.87 -3.25
CA GLU A 389 -9.41 -9.58 -3.79
C GLU A 389 -9.44 -9.63 -5.32
N PHE A 390 -10.43 -10.35 -5.86
CA PHE A 390 -10.66 -10.50 -7.31
C PHE A 390 -12.01 -9.87 -7.67
N LEU A 391 -12.01 -8.87 -8.56
CA LEU A 391 -13.22 -8.19 -9.07
C LEU A 391 -13.75 -8.85 -10.36
N ASP A 392 -14.93 -8.43 -10.82
CA ASP A 392 -15.71 -9.07 -11.89
C ASP A 392 -14.89 -9.37 -13.16
N ARG A 393 -14.92 -10.64 -13.62
CA ARG A 393 -14.22 -11.13 -14.84
C ARG A 393 -12.68 -11.16 -14.78
N SER A 394 -12.06 -11.00 -13.61
CA SER A 394 -10.61 -11.23 -13.43
C SER A 394 -10.24 -12.73 -13.51
N LYS A 395 -9.00 -13.05 -13.92
CA LYS A 395 -8.49 -14.43 -14.08
C LYS A 395 -7.04 -14.53 -13.59
N SER A 396 -6.69 -15.61 -12.87
CA SER A 396 -5.29 -15.93 -12.54
C SER A 396 -5.01 -17.42 -12.75
N ASP A 397 -3.83 -17.77 -13.27
CA ASP A 397 -3.42 -19.18 -13.46
C ASP A 397 -3.13 -19.87 -12.11
N LEU A 398 -2.66 -19.11 -11.11
CA LEU A 398 -2.36 -19.58 -9.76
C LEU A 398 -2.58 -18.47 -8.72
N ALA A 399 -3.14 -18.82 -7.55
CA ALA A 399 -3.29 -17.91 -6.41
C ALA A 399 -2.84 -18.60 -5.11
N TYR A 400 -2.12 -17.89 -4.22
CA TYR A 400 -1.55 -18.47 -3.00
C TYR A 400 -1.66 -17.54 -1.78
N GLY A 401 -1.94 -18.12 -0.62
CA GLY A 401 -2.08 -17.43 0.66
C GLY A 401 -1.38 -18.16 1.82
N LEU A 402 -0.48 -17.48 2.55
CA LEU A 402 0.06 -17.94 3.85
C LEU A 402 -0.66 -17.18 4.96
N ARG A 403 -1.50 -17.89 5.76
CA ARG A 403 -2.46 -17.30 6.72
C ARG A 403 -3.35 -16.23 6.06
N SER A 404 -4.34 -16.66 5.28
CA SER A 404 -5.09 -15.74 4.41
C SER A 404 -6.59 -15.79 4.64
N HIS A 405 -7.18 -14.60 4.74
CA HIS A 405 -8.62 -14.40 4.79
C HIS A 405 -9.14 -14.16 3.36
N LEU A 406 -9.79 -15.17 2.79
CA LEU A 406 -10.30 -15.10 1.43
C LEU A 406 -11.76 -14.63 1.46
N LYS A 407 -12.02 -13.48 0.82
CA LYS A 407 -13.37 -12.89 0.68
C LYS A 407 -13.77 -12.85 -0.79
N PHE A 408 -14.86 -13.52 -1.12
CA PHE A 408 -15.35 -13.60 -2.50
C PHE A 408 -16.57 -12.69 -2.72
N GLY A 409 -16.61 -12.01 -3.88
CA GLY A 409 -17.72 -11.17 -4.32
C GLY A 409 -18.79 -11.95 -5.09
N LYS A 410 -19.60 -11.26 -5.90
CA LYS A 410 -20.68 -11.88 -6.70
C LYS A 410 -20.11 -12.55 -7.96
N ASN A 411 -20.64 -13.72 -8.35
CA ASN A 411 -20.32 -14.44 -9.60
C ASN A 411 -18.83 -14.85 -9.76
N VAL A 412 -18.17 -15.21 -8.67
CA VAL A 412 -16.79 -15.69 -8.67
C VAL A 412 -16.76 -17.20 -9.01
N ASN A 413 -15.98 -17.58 -10.02
CA ASN A 413 -15.71 -18.98 -10.38
C ASN A 413 -14.20 -19.25 -10.23
N ILE A 414 -13.83 -20.10 -9.26
CA ILE A 414 -12.44 -20.48 -9.01
C ILE A 414 -12.31 -22.00 -9.11
N LYS A 415 -11.35 -22.45 -9.91
CA LYS A 415 -11.12 -23.88 -10.18
C LYS A 415 -10.39 -24.59 -9.04
N ASP A 416 -9.37 -23.95 -8.45
CA ASP A 416 -8.57 -24.50 -7.35
C ASP A 416 -8.19 -23.39 -6.34
N VAL A 417 -8.39 -23.63 -5.03
CA VAL A 417 -7.88 -22.79 -3.92
C VAL A 417 -6.93 -23.62 -3.05
N ASN A 418 -5.71 -23.13 -2.81
CA ASN A 418 -4.67 -23.82 -2.01
C ASN A 418 -4.06 -22.89 -0.95
N GLY A 419 -3.89 -23.35 0.29
CA GLY A 419 -3.20 -22.63 1.36
C GLY A 419 -3.11 -23.46 2.65
N ILE A 420 -2.08 -23.26 3.47
CA ILE A 420 -1.77 -24.11 4.65
C ILE A 420 -2.79 -23.94 5.79
N GLU A 421 -3.37 -22.75 5.95
CA GLU A 421 -4.46 -22.41 6.88
C GLU A 421 -5.40 -21.43 6.17
N ILE A 422 -6.70 -21.77 6.06
CA ILE A 422 -7.66 -21.04 5.21
C ILE A 422 -8.92 -20.66 6.03
N PHE A 423 -9.26 -19.37 6.03
CA PHE A 423 -10.53 -18.84 6.55
C PHE A 423 -11.36 -18.33 5.36
N ILE A 424 -12.60 -18.83 5.22
CA ILE A 424 -13.52 -18.49 4.11
C ILE A 424 -14.77 -17.82 4.69
N GLU A 425 -15.09 -16.63 4.19
CA GLU A 425 -16.33 -15.91 4.49
C GLU A 425 -17.14 -15.69 3.19
N GLY A 426 -18.34 -16.29 3.10
CA GLY A 426 -19.22 -16.19 1.94
C GLY A 426 -20.25 -15.05 2.07
N GLY A 427 -20.39 -14.22 1.03
CA GLY A 427 -21.44 -13.19 0.95
C GLY A 427 -22.81 -13.74 0.49
N ALA A 428 -23.80 -12.85 0.32
CA ALA A 428 -25.22 -13.18 0.08
C ALA A 428 -25.59 -13.88 -1.26
N ASN A 429 -24.61 -14.40 -2.02
CA ASN A 429 -24.82 -15.12 -3.28
C ASN A 429 -24.07 -16.46 -3.26
N PRO A 430 -24.51 -17.49 -4.02
CA PRO A 430 -23.82 -18.78 -4.04
C PRO A 430 -22.40 -18.65 -4.60
N VAL A 431 -21.41 -18.96 -3.77
CA VAL A 431 -20.02 -19.16 -4.17
C VAL A 431 -19.87 -20.63 -4.54
N SER A 432 -19.48 -20.94 -5.78
CA SER A 432 -19.21 -22.31 -6.23
C SER A 432 -17.71 -22.56 -6.20
N ILE A 433 -17.27 -23.42 -5.27
CA ILE A 433 -15.90 -23.94 -5.22
C ILE A 433 -15.99 -25.40 -5.61
N GLU A 434 -15.42 -25.74 -6.78
CA GLU A 434 -15.40 -27.13 -7.24
C GLU A 434 -14.49 -27.98 -6.34
N ASN A 435 -13.31 -27.45 -5.97
CA ASN A 435 -12.36 -28.13 -5.09
C ASN A 435 -11.65 -27.15 -4.11
N LEU A 436 -11.63 -27.47 -2.81
CA LEU A 436 -10.94 -26.70 -1.75
C LEU A 436 -9.87 -27.57 -1.07
N PHE A 437 -8.62 -27.08 -1.01
CA PHE A 437 -7.51 -27.84 -0.40
C PHE A 437 -6.74 -27.00 0.64
N ALA A 438 -6.65 -27.48 1.89
CA ALA A 438 -5.83 -26.89 2.96
C ALA A 438 -4.37 -27.40 2.98
N PHE A 439 -4.13 -28.56 2.40
CA PHE A 439 -2.78 -29.03 2.08
C PHE A 439 -2.87 -29.87 0.81
N LYS A 440 -2.14 -29.48 -0.24
CA LYS A 440 -2.16 -30.15 -1.54
C LYS A 440 -0.74 -30.37 -2.03
N TYR A 441 -0.27 -31.61 -1.92
CA TYR A 441 0.96 -32.03 -2.58
C TYR A 441 0.65 -32.45 -4.02
N VAL A 442 1.31 -31.83 -5.01
CA VAL A 442 1.17 -32.21 -6.43
C VAL A 442 2.56 -32.37 -7.04
N LYS A 443 2.84 -33.57 -7.55
CA LYS A 443 3.97 -33.81 -8.45
C LYS A 443 3.48 -33.66 -9.90
N ARG A 444 3.99 -32.68 -10.66
CA ARG A 444 3.71 -32.54 -12.11
C ARG A 444 4.93 -32.93 -12.94
N ASN A 445 4.67 -33.66 -14.04
CA ASN A 445 5.55 -34.25 -15.06
C ASN A 445 6.22 -35.62 -14.78
N THR A 446 6.02 -36.49 -15.76
CA THR A 446 6.35 -37.93 -15.83
C THR A 446 7.40 -38.26 -16.91
N GLU A 447 8.22 -37.29 -17.32
CA GLU A 447 9.23 -37.51 -18.39
C GLU A 447 10.63 -37.92 -17.89
N LYS A 448 10.83 -38.13 -16.59
CA LYS A 448 12.07 -38.71 -16.04
C LYS A 448 11.78 -39.73 -14.95
N ALA A 449 12.65 -40.75 -14.86
CA ALA A 449 12.65 -41.71 -13.76
C ALA A 449 12.70 -40.98 -12.41
N PHE A 450 11.72 -41.25 -11.57
CA PHE A 450 11.55 -40.66 -10.26
C PHE A 450 11.64 -41.78 -9.23
N ASN A 451 12.81 -41.89 -8.58
CA ASN A 451 13.14 -42.99 -7.68
C ASN A 451 13.46 -42.49 -6.26
N PRO A 452 12.54 -41.78 -5.57
CA PRO A 452 12.77 -41.46 -4.18
C PRO A 452 12.80 -42.76 -3.36
N LYS A 453 13.76 -42.89 -2.43
CA LYS A 453 13.82 -44.02 -1.50
C LYS A 453 12.57 -44.07 -0.61
N ASN A 454 12.07 -42.90 -0.20
CA ASN A 454 10.82 -42.69 0.52
C ASN A 454 10.19 -41.37 0.06
N MET A 455 8.86 -41.31 -0.06
CA MET A 455 8.13 -40.08 -0.38
C MET A 455 6.88 -40.00 0.50
N TYR A 456 6.74 -38.90 1.23
CA TYR A 456 5.62 -38.68 2.14
C TYR A 456 4.78 -37.51 1.64
N GLY A 457 3.46 -37.72 1.51
CA GLY A 457 2.51 -36.64 1.23
C GLY A 457 2.29 -35.75 2.45
N LEU A 458 2.10 -36.37 3.61
CA LEU A 458 2.05 -35.74 4.93
C LEU A 458 2.89 -36.60 5.89
N TYR A 459 3.94 -36.03 6.47
CA TYR A 459 4.78 -36.69 7.47
C TYR A 459 4.51 -36.04 8.83
N LEU A 460 4.09 -36.86 9.80
CA LEU A 460 3.90 -36.46 11.19
C LEU A 460 4.97 -37.16 12.02
N GLU A 461 5.77 -36.38 12.75
CA GLU A 461 6.77 -36.93 13.67
C GLU A 461 6.11 -37.60 14.87
N ASP A 462 6.91 -38.27 15.71
CA ASP A 462 6.43 -38.92 16.93
C ASP A 462 5.71 -37.91 17.85
N ILE A 463 4.41 -38.12 18.03
CA ILE A 463 3.53 -37.27 18.83
C ILE A 463 3.46 -37.70 20.30
N LEU A 464 4.29 -38.63 20.77
CA LEU A 464 4.20 -39.23 22.11
C LEU A 464 4.58 -38.32 23.30
N ASN A 465 4.84 -37.02 23.09
CA ASN A 465 5.25 -36.09 24.16
C ASN A 465 4.10 -35.36 24.90
N GLY A 466 2.83 -35.56 24.56
CA GLY A 466 1.71 -34.98 25.32
C GLY A 466 1.25 -35.89 26.47
N SER A 467 1.03 -35.30 27.65
CA SER A 467 0.74 -36.01 28.91
C SER A 467 -0.71 -36.50 29.09
N VAL A 468 -1.61 -36.20 28.15
CA VAL A 468 -3.05 -36.54 28.30
C VAL A 468 -3.67 -37.10 27.01
N LYS A 469 -3.47 -36.46 25.85
CA LYS A 469 -4.08 -36.86 24.57
C LYS A 469 -3.17 -36.49 23.40
N ASN A 470 -2.76 -37.48 22.60
CA ASN A 470 -1.98 -37.30 21.38
C ASN A 470 -2.81 -37.84 20.20
N TYR A 471 -3.07 -37.00 19.19
CA TYR A 471 -3.86 -37.37 18.01
C TYR A 471 -3.09 -37.08 16.73
N ALA A 472 -2.93 -38.08 15.86
CA ALA A 472 -2.28 -37.89 14.55
C ALA A 472 -3.22 -37.19 13.54
N ILE A 473 -4.51 -37.53 13.57
CA ILE A 473 -5.58 -36.87 12.80
C ILE A 473 -6.78 -36.74 13.74
N TYR A 474 -7.25 -35.52 14.01
CA TYR A 474 -8.42 -35.26 14.87
C TYR A 474 -9.43 -34.37 14.15
N THR A 475 -10.69 -34.79 14.16
CA THR A 475 -11.81 -33.99 13.67
C THR A 475 -12.78 -33.80 14.83
N GLY A 476 -13.03 -32.56 15.26
CA GLY A 476 -13.89 -32.30 16.42
C GLY A 476 -15.32 -32.86 16.27
N LEU A 477 -15.92 -32.68 15.08
CA LEU A 477 -17.28 -33.16 14.74
C LEU A 477 -17.35 -33.87 13.37
N GLY A 478 -16.22 -33.96 12.66
CA GLY A 478 -16.16 -34.47 11.30
C GLY A 478 -16.03 -35.99 11.20
N LYS A 479 -16.31 -36.54 10.02
CA LYS A 479 -15.98 -37.94 9.68
C LYS A 479 -14.63 -37.96 8.97
N VAL A 480 -13.72 -38.83 9.39
CA VAL A 480 -12.53 -39.17 8.61
C VAL A 480 -12.94 -40.24 7.60
N ARG A 481 -12.75 -39.97 6.30
CA ARG A 481 -13.05 -40.92 5.22
C ARG A 481 -11.80 -41.17 4.38
N PHE A 482 -11.48 -42.44 4.20
CA PHE A 482 -10.52 -42.91 3.22
C PHE A 482 -11.29 -43.45 2.01
N GLY A 483 -11.04 -42.90 0.81
CA GLY A 483 -11.71 -43.33 -0.43
C GLY A 483 -11.06 -44.56 -1.08
N ASP A 484 -9.74 -44.65 -0.94
CA ASP A 484 -8.91 -45.75 -1.43
C ASP A 484 -8.69 -46.80 -0.33
N ASN A 485 -7.92 -47.83 -0.67
CA ASN A 485 -7.56 -48.91 0.25
C ASN A 485 -6.63 -48.40 1.36
N VAL A 486 -6.90 -48.81 2.59
CA VAL A 486 -6.14 -48.41 3.79
C VAL A 486 -5.27 -49.58 4.23
N GLY A 487 -3.95 -49.44 4.09
CA GLY A 487 -2.97 -50.38 4.61
C GLY A 487 -2.44 -49.93 5.97
N ILE A 488 -2.55 -50.77 6.99
CA ILE A 488 -1.91 -50.57 8.29
C ILE A 488 -0.77 -51.59 8.40
N GLY A 489 0.46 -51.13 8.17
CA GLY A 489 1.63 -52.01 8.04
C GLY A 489 1.69 -52.76 6.71
N VAL A 490 0.87 -52.37 5.73
CA VAL A 490 0.79 -52.97 4.39
C VAL A 490 1.02 -51.88 3.34
N ASP A 491 2.03 -52.05 2.49
CA ASP A 491 2.41 -51.04 1.50
C ASP A 491 1.48 -50.98 0.28
N ALA A 492 0.89 -52.12 -0.09
CA ALA A 492 0.01 -52.26 -1.24
C ALA A 492 -1.25 -53.05 -0.85
N PRO A 493 -2.19 -52.42 -0.12
CA PRO A 493 -3.39 -53.09 0.35
C PRO A 493 -4.31 -53.50 -0.81
N GLU A 494 -4.70 -54.77 -0.87
CA GLU A 494 -5.63 -55.31 -1.88
C GLU A 494 -7.09 -55.08 -1.47
N GLU A 495 -7.34 -54.96 -0.16
CA GLU A 495 -8.65 -54.73 0.43
C GLU A 495 -8.86 -53.29 0.91
N LYS A 496 -10.12 -52.90 1.12
CA LYS A 496 -10.46 -51.54 1.60
C LYS A 496 -9.81 -51.18 2.93
N LEU A 497 -9.62 -52.17 3.79
CA LEU A 497 -8.83 -52.08 5.02
C LEU A 497 -8.02 -53.38 5.14
N GLU A 498 -6.71 -53.28 5.11
CA GLU A 498 -5.79 -54.41 5.28
C GLU A 498 -4.79 -54.10 6.39
N VAL A 499 -4.65 -55.02 7.35
CA VAL A 499 -3.83 -54.80 8.55
C VAL A 499 -2.82 -55.95 8.69
N ALA A 500 -1.54 -55.62 8.58
CA ALA A 500 -0.45 -56.53 8.92
C ALA A 500 -0.23 -56.51 10.44
N GLY A 501 -1.10 -57.21 11.17
CA GLY A 501 -1.03 -57.27 12.63
C GLY A 501 -2.38 -57.57 13.28
N ASN A 502 -2.49 -57.27 14.57
CA ASN A 502 -3.69 -57.53 15.34
C ASN A 502 -4.68 -56.36 15.25
N VAL A 503 -5.96 -56.68 15.05
CA VAL A 503 -7.06 -55.73 15.15
C VAL A 503 -7.78 -55.96 16.48
N LYS A 504 -7.88 -54.92 17.32
CA LYS A 504 -8.73 -54.91 18.52
C LYS A 504 -9.90 -53.96 18.27
N ALA A 505 -11.12 -54.51 18.27
CA ALA A 505 -12.35 -53.76 18.09
C ALA A 505 -13.35 -54.13 19.18
N GLU A 506 -14.25 -53.22 19.53
CA GLU A 506 -15.37 -53.51 20.44
C GLU A 506 -16.43 -54.39 19.76
N SER A 507 -16.65 -54.21 18.46
CA SER A 507 -17.62 -54.99 17.68
C SER A 507 -17.30 -54.97 16.17
N PHE A 508 -17.65 -56.05 15.48
CA PHE A 508 -17.68 -56.14 14.02
C PHE A 508 -19.11 -56.35 13.55
N LEU A 509 -19.57 -55.50 12.63
CA LEU A 509 -20.89 -55.60 12.01
C LEU A 509 -20.72 -56.04 10.56
N GLY A 510 -21.17 -57.25 10.23
CA GLY A 510 -21.16 -57.78 8.87
C GLY A 510 -22.55 -57.64 8.23
N ALA A 511 -22.63 -57.03 7.05
CA ALA A 511 -23.89 -56.88 6.32
C ALA A 511 -24.33 -58.18 5.61
N ASN A 512 -23.39 -59.06 5.26
CA ASN A 512 -23.65 -60.26 4.47
C ASN A 512 -24.51 -61.33 5.19
N GLY A 513 -24.67 -61.26 6.52
CA GLY A 513 -25.50 -62.19 7.30
C GLY A 513 -26.95 -61.76 7.48
N ALA A 514 -27.34 -60.56 7.03
CA ALA A 514 -28.71 -60.07 7.17
C ALA A 514 -29.69 -60.68 6.15
N GLY A 515 -29.18 -61.32 5.09
CA GLY A 515 -30.00 -61.82 3.98
C GLY A 515 -30.54 -63.24 4.16
N ILE A 516 -29.72 -64.17 4.67
CA ILE A 516 -30.08 -65.59 4.80
C ILE A 516 -29.44 -66.14 6.08
N PHE A 517 -30.20 -66.19 7.16
CA PHE A 517 -29.80 -66.84 8.41
C PHE A 517 -30.18 -68.34 8.38
N PRO A 518 -29.43 -69.25 9.05
CA PRO A 518 -29.61 -70.70 8.88
C PRO A 518 -30.93 -71.35 9.27
N ASP A 519 -31.94 -70.60 9.74
CA ASP A 519 -33.27 -71.12 10.11
C ASP A 519 -33.91 -72.04 9.04
N TYR A 520 -33.49 -71.94 7.77
CA TYR A 520 -33.84 -72.89 6.71
C TYR A 520 -33.58 -74.37 7.06
N VAL A 521 -32.64 -74.67 7.96
CA VAL A 521 -32.36 -76.04 8.40
C VAL A 521 -33.61 -76.65 9.04
N PHE A 522 -34.28 -75.89 9.90
CA PHE A 522 -35.52 -76.29 10.53
C PHE A 522 -36.72 -76.23 9.56
N GLU A 523 -36.76 -75.22 8.68
CA GLU A 523 -37.81 -75.15 7.64
C GLU A 523 -37.82 -76.42 6.78
N ASP A 524 -36.67 -76.83 6.25
CA ASP A 524 -36.57 -78.04 5.42
C ASP A 524 -36.94 -79.30 6.21
N TYR A 525 -36.46 -79.44 7.46
CA TYR A 525 -36.73 -80.62 8.27
C TYR A 525 -38.22 -80.79 8.63
N TYR A 526 -38.88 -79.72 9.08
CA TYR A 526 -40.25 -79.79 9.59
C TYR A 526 -41.33 -79.54 8.53
N GLN A 527 -41.03 -78.70 7.53
CA GLN A 527 -42.00 -78.27 6.51
C GLN A 527 -41.76 -78.97 5.16
N GLY A 528 -40.61 -79.64 4.99
CA GLY A 528 -40.22 -80.33 3.76
C GLY A 528 -39.65 -79.40 2.69
N ASN A 529 -39.62 -78.09 2.94
CA ASN A 529 -39.03 -77.09 2.07
C ASN A 529 -38.47 -75.89 2.85
N ALA A 530 -37.23 -75.52 2.57
CA ALA A 530 -36.66 -74.25 3.00
C ALA A 530 -37.06 -73.13 2.05
N THR A 531 -37.81 -72.14 2.54
CA THR A 531 -38.23 -70.96 1.77
C THR A 531 -37.11 -69.92 1.66
N THR A 532 -36.28 -69.82 2.70
CA THR A 532 -35.15 -68.87 2.77
C THR A 532 -33.90 -69.37 2.04
N LYS A 533 -33.81 -70.69 1.75
CA LYS A 533 -32.74 -71.32 0.95
C LYS A 533 -33.24 -72.58 0.24
N ALA A 534 -33.85 -72.41 -0.94
CA ALA A 534 -34.59 -73.47 -1.65
C ALA A 534 -33.76 -74.70 -2.07
N ASP A 535 -32.45 -74.53 -2.26
CA ASP A 535 -31.51 -75.60 -2.62
C ASP A 535 -30.99 -76.39 -1.41
N TYR A 536 -31.29 -75.95 -0.19
CA TYR A 536 -30.92 -76.66 1.02
C TYR A 536 -31.74 -77.95 1.19
N LYS A 537 -31.06 -79.00 1.63
CA LYS A 537 -31.66 -80.28 2.01
C LYS A 537 -30.97 -80.83 3.24
N PHE A 538 -31.75 -81.11 4.29
CA PHE A 538 -31.26 -81.79 5.48
C PHE A 538 -30.75 -83.19 5.11
N LYS A 539 -29.52 -83.51 5.52
CA LYS A 539 -28.86 -84.77 5.21
C LYS A 539 -28.94 -85.71 6.39
N SER A 540 -29.19 -86.99 6.14
CA SER A 540 -29.05 -88.02 7.16
C SER A 540 -27.58 -88.21 7.59
N LEU A 541 -27.34 -88.72 8.79
CA LEU A 541 -25.98 -89.01 9.28
C LEU A 541 -25.20 -89.95 8.34
N SER A 542 -25.86 -90.90 7.68
CA SER A 542 -25.21 -91.77 6.68
C SER A 542 -24.71 -90.98 5.47
N GLN A 543 -25.52 -90.05 4.95
CA GLN A 543 -25.11 -89.19 3.83
C GLN A 543 -23.99 -88.23 4.23
N VAL A 544 -24.01 -87.74 5.47
CA VAL A 544 -22.92 -86.91 6.01
C VAL A 544 -21.63 -87.74 6.14
N GLU A 545 -21.72 -88.96 6.66
CA GLU A 545 -20.58 -89.88 6.79
C GLU A 545 -19.95 -90.19 5.43
N ASP A 546 -20.77 -90.53 4.42
CA ASP A 546 -20.30 -90.79 3.06
C ASP A 546 -19.59 -89.57 2.47
N PHE A 547 -20.15 -88.38 2.66
CA PHE A 547 -19.52 -87.13 2.22
C PHE A 547 -18.17 -86.90 2.90
N VAL A 548 -18.09 -87.08 4.22
CA VAL A 548 -16.86 -86.88 4.99
C VAL A 548 -15.79 -87.90 4.59
N LYS A 549 -16.16 -89.17 4.39
CA LYS A 549 -15.23 -90.21 3.88
C LYS A 549 -14.66 -89.86 2.51
N GLN A 550 -15.49 -89.29 1.63
CA GLN A 550 -15.08 -88.91 0.28
C GLN A 550 -14.25 -87.61 0.25
N ASN A 551 -14.60 -86.61 1.06
CA ASN A 551 -14.08 -85.24 0.91
C ASN A 551 -13.12 -84.81 2.04
N GLY A 552 -13.12 -85.50 3.19
CA GLY A 552 -12.25 -85.20 4.33
C GLY A 552 -12.63 -83.92 5.11
N HIS A 553 -13.81 -83.37 4.87
CA HIS A 553 -14.37 -82.24 5.61
C HIS A 553 -15.90 -82.31 5.67
N LEU A 554 -16.51 -81.53 6.56
CA LEU A 554 -17.97 -81.47 6.69
C LEU A 554 -18.63 -80.81 5.46
N PRO A 555 -19.87 -81.21 5.10
CA PRO A 555 -20.67 -80.50 4.12
C PRO A 555 -20.85 -79.03 4.50
N GLY A 556 -20.68 -78.13 3.54
CA GLY A 556 -20.82 -76.67 3.74
C GLY A 556 -19.51 -75.94 4.05
N TYR A 557 -18.47 -76.62 4.56
CA TYR A 557 -17.15 -76.03 4.71
C TYR A 557 -16.29 -76.22 3.46
N ALA A 558 -15.43 -75.24 3.19
CA ALA A 558 -14.32 -75.42 2.27
C ALA A 558 -13.26 -76.35 2.88
N SER A 559 -12.60 -77.16 2.04
CA SER A 559 -11.48 -77.97 2.48
C SER A 559 -10.32 -77.09 2.96
N ALA A 560 -9.49 -77.61 3.87
CA ALA A 560 -8.29 -76.91 4.34
C ALA A 560 -7.35 -76.51 3.18
N LYS A 561 -7.29 -77.35 2.13
CA LYS A 561 -6.54 -77.05 0.90
C LYS A 561 -7.09 -75.79 0.20
N LYS A 562 -8.40 -75.72 0.02
CA LYS A 562 -9.07 -74.57 -0.62
C LYS A 562 -8.89 -73.28 0.19
N ILE A 563 -9.00 -73.33 1.52
CA ILE A 563 -8.76 -72.16 2.39
C ILE A 563 -7.31 -71.68 2.29
N LYS A 564 -6.34 -72.60 2.26
CA LYS A 564 -4.92 -72.25 2.11
C LYS A 564 -4.64 -71.60 0.76
N GLU A 565 -5.25 -72.09 -0.32
CA GLU A 565 -5.15 -71.49 -1.66
C GLU A 565 -5.81 -70.11 -1.73
N GLN A 566 -6.91 -69.91 -1.00
CA GLN A 566 -7.63 -68.63 -0.92
C GLN A 566 -6.89 -67.59 -0.07
N GLY A 567 -6.06 -68.01 0.88
CA GLY A 567 -5.20 -67.12 1.68
C GLY A 567 -5.88 -66.42 2.86
N TYR A 568 -7.21 -66.52 3.00
CA TYR A 568 -7.97 -65.94 4.11
C TYR A 568 -9.13 -66.84 4.53
N VAL A 569 -9.69 -66.56 5.72
CA VAL A 569 -10.93 -67.15 6.21
C VAL A 569 -11.98 -66.04 6.26
N ASP A 570 -13.10 -66.22 5.55
CA ASP A 570 -14.26 -65.35 5.72
C ASP A 570 -14.93 -65.66 7.06
N LEU A 571 -14.69 -64.79 8.04
CA LEU A 571 -15.17 -64.97 9.40
C LEU A 571 -16.70 -65.02 9.47
N MET A 572 -17.39 -64.20 8.66
CA MET A 572 -18.86 -64.14 8.70
C MET A 572 -19.49 -65.34 8.00
N ALA A 573 -18.97 -65.74 6.82
CA ALA A 573 -19.45 -66.95 6.16
C ALA A 573 -19.23 -68.18 7.05
N THR A 574 -18.05 -68.29 7.69
CA THR A 574 -17.73 -69.38 8.62
C THR A 574 -18.69 -69.39 9.81
N GLN A 575 -19.01 -68.23 10.38
CA GLN A 575 -19.94 -68.13 11.50
C GLN A 575 -21.35 -68.58 11.11
N LEU A 576 -21.83 -68.23 9.92
CA LEU A 576 -23.13 -68.70 9.41
C LEU A 576 -23.12 -70.22 9.15
N THR A 577 -22.05 -70.77 8.58
CA THR A 577 -21.90 -72.22 8.41
C THR A 577 -21.85 -72.95 9.75
N ASN A 578 -21.20 -72.37 10.76
CA ASN A 578 -21.20 -72.92 12.13
C ASN A 578 -22.63 -73.04 12.66
N VAL A 579 -23.46 -72.00 12.48
CA VAL A 579 -24.87 -72.03 12.92
C VAL A 579 -25.65 -73.09 12.14
N GLU A 580 -25.49 -73.18 10.81
CA GLU A 580 -26.12 -74.24 9.98
C GLU A 580 -25.78 -75.64 10.53
N LYS A 581 -24.49 -75.92 10.81
CA LYS A 581 -24.07 -77.22 11.36
C LYS A 581 -24.58 -77.47 12.77
N ILE A 582 -24.66 -76.44 13.62
CA ILE A 582 -25.19 -76.57 14.98
C ILE A 582 -26.66 -76.97 14.92
N GLU A 583 -27.46 -76.35 14.05
CA GLU A 583 -28.86 -76.70 13.86
C GLU A 583 -29.04 -78.13 13.33
N GLU A 584 -28.22 -78.54 12.35
CA GLU A 584 -28.21 -79.92 11.85
C GLU A 584 -27.89 -80.93 12.98
N LEU A 585 -26.89 -80.62 13.81
CA LEU A 585 -26.49 -81.46 14.95
C LEU A 585 -27.61 -81.57 15.99
N TYR A 586 -28.33 -80.48 16.28
CA TYR A 586 -29.49 -80.51 17.17
C TYR A 586 -30.60 -81.40 16.62
N LEU A 587 -30.91 -81.33 15.31
CA LEU A 587 -31.92 -82.20 14.71
C LEU A 587 -31.54 -83.68 14.82
N HIS A 588 -30.29 -84.03 14.50
CA HIS A 588 -29.81 -85.41 14.68
C HIS A 588 -29.85 -85.87 16.14
N SER A 589 -29.54 -84.99 17.09
CA SER A 589 -29.62 -85.31 18.52
C SER A 589 -31.08 -85.58 18.96
N ILE A 590 -32.03 -84.80 18.43
CA ILE A 590 -33.47 -85.01 18.65
C ILE A 590 -33.92 -86.36 18.05
N GLU A 591 -33.45 -86.71 16.86
CA GLU A 591 -33.74 -88.02 16.24
C GLU A 591 -33.18 -89.18 17.06
N GLN A 592 -31.95 -89.04 17.55
CA GLN A 592 -31.30 -90.04 18.40
C GLN A 592 -32.04 -90.21 19.72
N ASP A 593 -32.46 -89.13 20.38
CA ASP A 593 -33.26 -89.18 21.62
C ASP A 593 -34.60 -89.89 21.39
N LYS A 594 -35.31 -89.59 20.29
CA LYS A 594 -36.53 -90.29 19.90
C LYS A 594 -36.29 -91.79 19.69
N ALA A 595 -35.20 -92.14 19.00
CA ALA A 595 -34.86 -93.54 18.75
C ALA A 595 -34.46 -94.29 20.03
N LEU A 596 -33.76 -93.63 20.96
CA LEU A 596 -33.41 -94.19 22.27
C LEU A 596 -34.66 -94.45 23.11
N LYS A 597 -35.56 -93.47 23.25
CA LYS A 597 -36.84 -93.65 23.96
C LYS A 597 -37.69 -94.77 23.37
N ALA A 598 -37.71 -94.90 22.04
CA ALA A 598 -38.41 -96.01 21.37
C ALA A 598 -37.77 -97.38 21.66
N LYS A 599 -36.43 -97.43 21.74
CA LYS A 599 -35.70 -98.65 22.12
C LYS A 599 -35.93 -99.00 23.58
N GLU A 600 -35.90 -98.02 24.49
CA GLU A 600 -36.20 -98.20 25.92
C GLU A 600 -37.61 -98.76 26.12
N ALA A 601 -38.63 -98.18 25.48
CA ALA A 601 -39.99 -98.70 25.53
C ALA A 601 -40.11 -100.13 24.98
N LYS A 602 -39.31 -100.49 23.96
CA LYS A 602 -39.26 -101.86 23.43
C LYS A 602 -38.56 -102.82 24.41
N ILE A 603 -37.50 -102.37 25.07
CA ILE A 603 -36.79 -103.14 26.10
C ILE A 603 -37.75 -103.43 27.26
N GLU A 604 -38.44 -102.42 27.77
CA GLU A 604 -39.44 -102.57 28.85
C GLU A 604 -40.54 -103.59 28.48
N LYS A 605 -41.02 -103.54 27.23
CA LYS A 605 -41.99 -104.52 26.71
C LYS A 605 -41.42 -105.94 26.60
N LEU A 606 -40.15 -106.08 26.20
CA LEU A 606 -39.48 -107.38 26.12
C LEU A 606 -39.20 -107.96 27.50
N GLU A 607 -38.78 -107.13 28.45
CA GLU A 607 -38.58 -107.52 29.85
C GLU A 607 -39.88 -108.00 30.49
N THR A 608 -40.99 -107.28 30.24
CA THR A 608 -42.33 -107.70 30.70
C THR A 608 -42.72 -109.07 30.13
N LYS A 609 -42.53 -109.27 28.82
CA LYS A 609 -42.80 -110.57 28.17
C LYS A 609 -41.91 -111.70 28.68
N ASN A 610 -40.63 -111.44 28.93
CA ASN A 610 -39.74 -112.45 29.49
C ASN A 610 -40.20 -112.87 30.88
N LYS A 611 -40.60 -111.92 31.73
CA LYS A 611 -41.18 -112.21 33.03
C LYS A 611 -42.45 -113.06 32.93
N GLU A 612 -43.36 -112.72 32.03
CA GLU A 612 -44.57 -113.53 31.78
C GLU A 612 -44.24 -114.97 31.29
N LEU A 613 -43.20 -115.12 30.47
CA LEU A 613 -42.75 -116.43 29.99
C LEU A 613 -42.09 -117.24 31.11
N GLU A 614 -41.25 -116.63 31.95
CA GLU A 614 -40.66 -117.25 33.13
C GLU A 614 -41.75 -117.72 34.10
N GLU A 615 -42.78 -116.91 34.36
CA GLU A 615 -43.93 -117.30 35.18
C GLU A 615 -44.71 -118.47 34.57
N ARG A 616 -44.86 -118.53 33.25
CA ARG A 616 -45.50 -119.67 32.56
C ARG A 616 -44.64 -120.94 32.62
N LEU A 617 -43.33 -120.81 32.48
CA LEU A 617 -42.38 -121.92 32.61
C LEU A 617 -42.42 -122.50 34.02
N ALA A 618 -42.34 -121.66 35.05
CA ALA A 618 -42.42 -122.10 36.44
C ALA A 618 -43.74 -122.86 36.73
N LYS A 619 -44.87 -122.40 36.17
CA LYS A 619 -46.16 -123.11 36.27
C LYS A 619 -46.14 -124.47 35.57
N LEU A 620 -45.51 -124.58 34.40
CA LEU A 620 -45.37 -125.84 33.67
C LEU A 620 -44.43 -126.82 34.39
N GLU A 621 -43.32 -126.35 34.93
CA GLU A 621 -42.38 -127.16 35.72
C GLU A 621 -43.04 -127.71 36.98
N ALA A 622 -43.82 -126.88 37.71
CA ALA A 622 -44.61 -127.33 38.84
C ALA A 622 -45.64 -128.41 38.46
N LEU A 623 -46.28 -128.28 37.29
CA LEU A 623 -47.20 -129.29 36.74
C LEU A 623 -46.50 -130.61 36.41
N LEU A 624 -45.27 -130.57 35.91
CA LEU A 624 -44.48 -131.77 35.58
C LEU A 624 -43.98 -132.51 36.81
N LEU A 625 -43.63 -131.80 37.89
CA LEU A 625 -43.22 -132.38 39.18
C LEU A 625 -44.38 -132.97 39.98
N SER A 626 -45.62 -132.62 39.66
CA SER A 626 -46.84 -133.13 40.32
C SER A 626 -47.40 -134.44 39.71
N LYS A 627 -46.72 -135.03 38.73
CA LYS A 627 -47.00 -136.35 38.16
C LYS A 627 -45.92 -137.33 38.56
#